data_AF-A0A2V8ATJ1-F1
#
_entry.id   AF-A0A2V8ATJ1-F1
#
_cell.length_a   1.000
_cell.length_b   1.000
_cell.length_c   1.000
_cell.angle_alpha   90.00
_cell.angle_beta   90.00
_cell.angle_gamma   90.00
#
_symmetry.space_group_name_H-M   'P 1'
#
loop_
_entity.id
_entity.type
_entity.pdbx_description
1 polymer ?
#
loop_
_entity_poly.entity_id
_entity_poly.type
_entity_poly.pdbx_seq_one_letter_code
_entity_poly.pdbx_strand_id
1 'polypeptide(L)'
;MKSFVVAAAFVLATPLAAEQTFTGQISDSLCKAKHEEAAEGQGKMADHDCTVACVKGGSKYVLLAADGKVYDIANQDFKDLEARAGQKVKMTGELKADAITVSKIELQ
;
A
#
# COMPACT_ATOMS: atom_id res chain seq x y z
N MET A 1 -27.47 -4.31 55.54
CA MET A 1 -26.23 -3.77 54.92
C MET A 1 -26.54 -3.46 53.46
N LYS A 2 -26.15 -2.28 52.97
CA LYS A 2 -26.46 -1.80 51.61
C LYS A 2 -25.29 -2.18 50.68
N SER A 3 -25.48 -3.15 49.82
CA SER A 3 -24.51 -3.46 48.76
C SER A 3 -24.93 -2.74 47.48
N PHE A 4 -24.23 -1.66 47.16
CA PHE A 4 -24.29 -0.99 45.87
C PHE A 4 -23.51 -1.83 44.85
N VAL A 5 -24.21 -2.39 43.87
CA VAL A 5 -23.59 -2.98 42.68
C VAL A 5 -23.42 -1.85 41.67
N VAL A 6 -22.19 -1.35 41.52
CA VAL A 6 -21.84 -0.42 40.44
C VAL A 6 -21.42 -1.26 39.23
N ALA A 7 -22.32 -1.42 38.28
CA ALA A 7 -22.01 -1.98 36.97
C ALA A 7 -21.26 -0.93 36.14
N ALA A 8 -19.94 -1.05 36.05
CA ALA A 8 -19.12 -0.22 35.18
C ALA A 8 -19.28 -0.71 33.73
N ALA A 9 -20.04 0.02 32.91
CA ALA A 9 -20.10 -0.19 31.48
C ALA A 9 -18.78 0.28 30.85
N PHE A 10 -17.88 -0.66 30.54
CA PHE A 10 -16.67 -0.39 29.78
C PHE A 10 -17.06 -0.19 28.31
N VAL A 11 -17.17 1.06 27.89
CA VAL A 11 -17.32 1.41 26.47
C VAL A 11 -15.95 1.15 25.82
N LEU A 12 -15.85 0.05 25.07
CA LEU A 12 -14.71 -0.23 24.20
C LEU A 12 -14.72 0.78 23.06
N ALA A 13 -13.99 1.89 23.23
CA ALA A 13 -13.64 2.76 22.12
C ALA A 13 -12.66 2.00 21.21
N THR A 14 -13.16 1.46 20.10
CA THR A 14 -12.28 0.93 19.05
C THR A 14 -11.46 2.10 18.49
N PRO A 15 -10.12 2.05 18.54
CA PRO A 15 -9.32 3.09 17.89
C PRO A 15 -9.58 3.00 16.39
N LEU A 16 -10.24 4.01 15.83
CA LEU A 16 -10.21 4.27 14.40
C LEU A 16 -8.74 4.55 14.05
N ALA A 17 -8.11 3.70 13.24
CA ALA A 17 -6.78 4.01 12.77
C ALA A 17 -6.89 5.23 11.86
N ALA A 18 -6.06 6.24 12.11
CA ALA A 18 -6.10 7.48 11.35
C ALA A 18 -5.62 7.23 9.91
N GLU A 19 -6.37 7.70 8.94
CA GLU A 19 -5.95 7.70 7.55
C GLU A 19 -4.75 8.64 7.37
N GLN A 20 -3.76 8.19 6.60
CA GLN A 20 -2.55 8.94 6.29
C GLN A 20 -2.35 8.99 4.78
N THR A 21 -1.70 10.06 4.29
CA THR A 21 -1.35 10.19 2.88
C THR A 21 0.15 9.98 2.69
N PHE A 22 0.46 9.05 1.80
CA PHE A 22 1.80 8.64 1.40
C PHE A 22 2.05 9.10 -0.03
N THR A 23 3.27 9.58 -0.30
CA THR A 23 3.69 9.92 -1.67
C THR A 23 4.74 8.93 -2.13
N GLY A 24 4.53 8.31 -3.28
CA GLY A 24 5.43 7.28 -3.78
C GLY A 24 5.08 6.80 -5.18
N GLN A 25 5.79 5.79 -5.65
CA GLN A 25 5.50 5.08 -6.89
C GLN A 25 4.85 3.74 -6.56
N ILE A 26 3.77 3.39 -7.26
CA ILE A 26 3.22 2.03 -7.18
C ILE A 26 4.18 1.09 -7.92
N SER A 27 4.70 0.09 -7.23
CA SER A 27 5.65 -0.89 -7.75
C SER A 27 5.23 -2.29 -7.33
N ASP A 28 6.04 -3.30 -7.62
CA ASP A 28 5.82 -4.67 -7.18
C ASP A 28 6.92 -5.16 -6.22
N SER A 29 6.55 -6.16 -5.41
CA SER A 29 7.41 -6.72 -4.36
C SER A 29 8.69 -7.39 -4.87
N LEU A 30 8.76 -7.81 -6.15
CA LEU A 30 9.92 -8.44 -6.77
C LEU A 30 10.87 -7.40 -7.41
N CYS A 31 10.35 -6.42 -8.14
CA CYS A 31 11.19 -5.42 -8.80
C CYS A 31 11.70 -4.34 -7.85
N LYS A 32 10.97 -3.96 -6.79
CA LYS A 32 11.35 -2.91 -5.84
C LYS A 32 12.04 -1.71 -6.56
N ALA A 33 13.15 -1.19 -6.01
CA ALA A 33 13.96 -0.14 -6.63
C ALA A 33 14.95 -0.65 -7.72
N LYS A 34 14.92 -1.93 -8.09
CA LYS A 34 15.91 -2.58 -8.96
C LYS A 34 15.53 -2.58 -10.44
N HIS A 35 14.75 -1.58 -10.86
CA HIS A 35 14.18 -1.51 -12.20
C HIS A 35 15.23 -1.48 -13.33
N GLU A 36 16.48 -1.14 -13.00
CA GLU A 36 17.61 -1.14 -13.94
C GLU A 36 18.13 -2.55 -14.30
N GLU A 37 17.95 -3.56 -13.44
CA GLU A 37 18.59 -4.87 -13.62
C GLU A 37 17.79 -5.86 -14.47
N ALA A 38 16.47 -5.65 -14.64
CA ALA A 38 15.64 -6.46 -15.55
C ALA A 38 15.81 -6.06 -17.03
N ALA A 39 16.46 -4.92 -17.30
CA ALA A 39 16.74 -4.41 -18.64
C ALA A 39 17.96 -5.05 -19.32
N GLU A 40 18.72 -5.88 -18.59
CA GLU A 40 19.85 -6.65 -19.12
C GLU A 40 19.34 -7.84 -19.98
N GLY A 41 18.81 -7.52 -21.17
CA GLY A 41 18.45 -8.48 -22.22
C GLY A 41 17.00 -8.46 -22.69
N GLN A 42 16.11 -7.76 -21.99
CA GLN A 42 14.72 -7.53 -22.39
C GLN A 42 14.54 -6.03 -22.45
N GLY A 43 14.47 -5.46 -23.66
CA GLY A 43 14.47 -4.01 -23.87
C GLY A 43 13.52 -3.25 -22.93
N LYS A 44 13.88 -2.01 -22.58
CA LYS A 44 13.19 -1.12 -21.62
C LYS A 44 11.67 -1.30 -21.65
N MET A 45 11.15 -2.13 -20.75
CA MET A 45 9.72 -2.26 -20.52
C MET A 45 9.24 -1.03 -19.75
N ALA A 46 8.06 -0.51 -20.06
CA ALA A 46 7.48 0.57 -19.27
C ALA A 46 7.20 0.09 -17.84
N ASP A 47 7.42 0.93 -16.83
CA ASP A 47 7.24 0.60 -15.41
C ASP A 47 5.87 -0.01 -15.11
N HIS A 48 4.83 0.47 -15.80
CA HIS A 48 3.48 -0.08 -15.71
C HIS A 48 3.43 -1.55 -16.15
N ASP A 49 3.87 -1.85 -17.38
CA ASP A 49 3.81 -3.20 -17.94
C ASP A 49 4.65 -4.19 -17.14
N CYS A 50 5.79 -3.75 -16.61
CA CYS A 50 6.65 -4.54 -15.74
C CYS A 50 5.94 -4.89 -14.43
N THR A 51 5.41 -3.89 -13.72
CA THR A 51 4.70 -4.08 -12.46
C THR A 51 3.48 -5.01 -12.63
N VAL A 52 2.70 -4.82 -13.70
CA VAL A 52 1.53 -5.66 -13.98
C VAL A 52 1.93 -7.10 -14.33
N ALA A 53 3.00 -7.29 -15.10
CA ALA A 53 3.52 -8.63 -15.41
C ALA A 53 4.01 -9.35 -14.14
N CYS A 54 4.72 -8.65 -13.25
CA CYS A 54 5.18 -9.19 -11.97
C CYS A 54 4.01 -9.60 -11.07
N VAL A 55 2.98 -8.76 -10.94
CA VAL A 55 1.78 -9.09 -10.13
C VAL A 55 1.03 -10.28 -10.72
N LYS A 56 0.91 -10.38 -12.05
CA LYS A 56 0.38 -11.58 -12.73
C LYS A 56 1.24 -12.83 -12.49
N GLY A 57 2.54 -12.66 -12.30
CA GLY A 57 3.48 -13.72 -11.92
C GLY A 57 3.45 -14.10 -10.44
N GLY A 58 2.65 -13.42 -9.61
CA GLY A 58 2.49 -13.70 -8.18
C GLY A 58 3.11 -12.68 -7.24
N SER A 59 3.67 -11.57 -7.74
CA SER A 59 4.06 -10.43 -6.90
C SER A 59 2.86 -9.72 -6.29
N LYS A 60 3.13 -8.90 -5.27
CA LYS A 60 2.17 -7.96 -4.69
C LYS A 60 2.51 -6.54 -5.06
N TYR A 61 1.50 -5.70 -5.25
CA TYR A 61 1.64 -4.24 -5.29
C TYR A 61 2.19 -3.72 -3.96
N VAL A 62 3.14 -2.80 -4.08
CA VAL A 62 3.75 -2.08 -2.96
C VAL A 62 3.83 -0.60 -3.31
N LEU A 63 3.94 0.26 -2.30
CA LEU A 63 4.26 1.67 -2.50
C LEU A 63 5.72 1.90 -2.17
N LEU A 64 6.52 2.29 -3.16
CA LEU A 64 7.86 2.83 -2.96
C LEU A 64 7.73 4.32 -2.65
N ALA A 65 7.83 4.68 -1.38
CA ALA A 65 7.76 6.06 -0.95
C ALA A 65 8.98 6.87 -1.43
N ALA A 66 8.81 8.19 -1.53
CA ALA A 66 9.86 9.10 -2.00
C ALA A 66 11.14 9.07 -1.13
N ASP A 67 11.03 8.67 0.14
CA ASP A 67 12.15 8.48 1.06
C ASP A 67 12.84 7.10 0.93
N GLY A 68 12.43 6.29 -0.04
CA GLY A 68 13.02 4.98 -0.32
C GLY A 68 12.44 3.83 0.52
N LYS A 69 11.48 4.11 1.41
CA LYS A 69 10.75 3.06 2.14
C LYS A 69 9.77 2.35 1.22
N VAL A 70 9.60 1.05 1.44
CA VAL A 70 8.60 0.23 0.74
C VAL A 70 7.52 -0.15 1.73
N TYR A 71 6.27 0.17 1.40
CA TYR A 71 5.10 -0.23 2.17
C TYR A 71 4.31 -1.27 1.39
N ASP A 72 3.89 -2.33 2.09
CA ASP A 72 2.99 -3.31 1.50
C ASP A 72 1.61 -2.67 1.29
N ILE A 73 0.87 -3.12 0.27
CA ILE A 73 -0.52 -2.73 0.09
C ILE A 73 -1.39 -3.90 0.54
N ALA A 74 -2.26 -3.69 1.53
CA ALA A 74 -3.05 -4.77 2.12
C ALA A 74 -4.17 -5.25 1.20
N ASN A 75 -4.85 -4.32 0.52
CA ASN A 75 -5.96 -4.56 -0.39
C ASN A 75 -5.48 -4.54 -1.85
N GLN A 76 -4.85 -5.65 -2.26
CA GLN A 76 -4.26 -5.85 -3.59
C GLN A 76 -5.25 -5.72 -4.76
N ASP A 77 -6.55 -5.86 -4.48
CA ASP A 77 -7.66 -5.73 -5.42
C ASP A 77 -8.21 -4.28 -5.53
N PHE A 78 -7.60 -3.31 -4.85
CA PHE A 78 -8.05 -1.91 -4.90
C PHE A 78 -8.04 -1.39 -6.34
N LYS A 79 -9.20 -0.90 -6.76
CA LYS A 79 -9.40 -0.32 -8.09
C LYS A 79 -8.43 0.85 -8.24
N ASP A 80 -7.77 0.94 -9.39
CA ASP A 80 -6.71 1.89 -9.72
C ASP A 80 -5.27 1.44 -9.40
N LEU A 81 -5.02 0.37 -8.64
CA LEU A 81 -3.64 -0.12 -8.45
C LEU A 81 -3.00 -0.55 -9.78
N GLU A 82 -3.71 -1.35 -10.58
CA GLU A 82 -3.23 -1.77 -11.89
C GLU A 82 -3.07 -0.57 -12.83
N ALA A 83 -4.10 0.28 -12.94
CA ALA A 83 -4.09 1.43 -13.84
C ALA A 83 -3.03 2.50 -13.50
N ARG A 84 -2.58 2.53 -12.24
CA ARG A 84 -1.56 3.47 -11.73
C ARG A 84 -0.23 2.78 -11.44
N ALA A 85 -0.08 1.50 -11.80
CA ALA A 85 1.15 0.76 -11.63
C ALA A 85 2.31 1.47 -12.35
N GLY A 86 3.47 1.56 -11.69
CA GLY A 86 4.63 2.30 -12.19
C GLY A 86 4.51 3.82 -12.14
N GLN A 87 3.37 4.39 -11.73
CA GLN A 87 3.18 5.84 -11.65
C GLN A 87 3.45 6.40 -10.26
N LYS A 88 3.88 7.66 -10.19
CA LYS A 88 3.93 8.42 -8.94
C LYS A 88 2.54 8.86 -8.54
N VAL A 89 2.17 8.54 -7.31
CA VAL A 89 0.84 8.78 -6.76
C VAL A 89 0.92 9.36 -5.34
N LYS A 90 -0.16 10.05 -4.96
CA LYS A 90 -0.53 10.28 -3.57
C LYS A 90 -1.53 9.21 -3.19
N MET A 91 -1.17 8.37 -2.23
CA MET A 91 -1.96 7.25 -1.75
C MET A 91 -2.44 7.53 -0.34
N THR A 92 -3.76 7.58 -0.13
CA THR A 92 -4.35 7.75 1.20
C THR A 92 -4.85 6.40 1.70
N GLY A 93 -4.56 6.09 2.95
CA GLY A 93 -4.99 4.84 3.57
C GLY A 93 -4.59 4.70 5.03
N GLU A 94 -5.02 3.62 5.66
CA GLU A 94 -4.63 3.26 7.02
C GLU A 94 -3.33 2.45 6.99
N LEU A 95 -2.28 2.92 7.68
CA LEU A 95 -1.06 2.13 7.88
C LEU A 95 -1.22 1.23 9.11
N LYS A 96 -1.15 -0.09 8.91
CA LYS A 96 -1.16 -1.10 9.96
C LYS A 96 0.13 -1.92 9.87
N ALA A 97 0.98 -1.76 10.89
CA ALA A 97 2.38 -2.24 10.87
C ALA A 97 3.13 -1.66 9.66
N ASP A 98 3.30 -2.46 8.60
CA ASP A 98 4.01 -2.08 7.37
C ASP A 98 3.12 -2.16 6.11
N ALA A 99 1.82 -2.41 6.30
CA ALA A 99 0.85 -2.54 5.22
C ALA A 99 -0.16 -1.40 5.23
N ILE A 100 -0.32 -0.74 4.09
CA ILE A 100 -1.29 0.32 3.86
C ILE A 100 -2.56 -0.30 3.29
N THR A 101 -3.68 -0.10 3.99
CA THR A 101 -5.01 -0.37 3.43
C THR A 101 -5.46 0.89 2.70
N VAL A 102 -5.46 0.83 1.37
CA VAL A 102 -5.67 2.00 0.50
C VAL A 102 -7.16 2.37 0.46
N SER A 103 -7.45 3.63 0.70
CA SER A 103 -8.77 4.25 0.55
C SER A 103 -8.87 5.08 -0.74
N LYS A 104 -7.75 5.66 -1.19
CA LYS A 104 -7.71 6.59 -2.32
C LYS A 104 -6.34 6.63 -3.00
N ILE A 105 -6.32 6.73 -4.32
CA ILE A 105 -5.11 6.94 -5.13
C ILE A 105 -5.33 8.15 -6.02
N GLU A 106 -4.40 9.10 -6.00
CA GLU A 106 -4.41 10.30 -6.83
C GLU A 106 -3.09 10.41 -7.57
N LEU A 107 -3.11 10.87 -8.83
CA LEU A 107 -1.88 11.18 -9.54
C LEU A 107 -1.15 12.33 -8.84
N GLN A 108 0.17 12.16 -8.68
CA GLN A 108 1.01 13.15 -8.02
C GLN A 108 1.38 14.30 -8.94
#